data_AF-A0A1Y4QUY9-F1
#
_entry.id   AF-A0A1Y4QUY9-F1
#
_cell.length_a   1.000
_cell.length_b   1.000
_cell.length_c   1.000
_cell.angle_alpha   90.00
_cell.angle_beta   90.00
_cell.angle_gamma   90.00
#
_symmetry.space_group_name_H-M   'P 1'
#
loop_
_entity.id
_entity.type
_entity.pdbx_description
1 polymer ?
#
loop_
_entity_poly.entity_id
_entity_poly.type
_entity_poly.pdbx_seq_one_letter_code
_entity_poly.pdbx_strand_id
1 'polypeptide(L)'
;MTRTDKKLEKLGFIKKVENKHGAAYTRTNDEYSYIHCLVILRKANEDHIIQSYQRRVNSNGFNNVVGLTYKETKLALKKYRQLKRKYRWE
;
A
#
# COMPACT_ATOMS: atom_id res chain seq x y z
N MET A 1 -5.48 15.16 3.48
CA MET A 1 -4.70 14.29 2.56
C MET A 1 -3.26 14.79 2.45
N THR A 2 -2.25 13.92 2.58
CA THR A 2 -0.83 14.33 2.55
C THR A 2 -0.29 14.54 1.13
N ARG A 3 0.87 15.20 0.97
CA ARG A 3 1.56 15.32 -0.34
C ARG A 3 1.90 13.94 -0.94
N THR A 4 2.20 12.94 -0.10
CA THR A 4 2.47 11.57 -0.54
C THR A 4 1.19 10.91 -1.07
N ASP A 5 0.07 11.10 -0.38
CA ASP A 5 -1.24 10.59 -0.82
C ASP A 5 -1.60 11.16 -2.20
N LYS A 6 -1.48 12.48 -2.39
CA LYS A 6 -1.74 13.14 -3.69
C LYS A 6 -0.83 12.61 -4.80
N LYS A 7 0.41 12.22 -4.49
CA LYS A 7 1.34 11.65 -5.47
C LYS A 7 1.01 10.20 -5.82
N LEU A 8 0.53 9.41 -4.87
CA LEU A 8 0.04 8.05 -5.10
C LEU A 8 -1.25 8.09 -5.94
N GLU A 9 -2.15 9.01 -5.64
CA GLU A 9 -3.38 9.25 -6.40
C GLU A 9 -3.10 9.61 -7.86
N LYS A 10 -2.13 10.48 -8.13
CA LYS A 10 -1.64 10.77 -9.50
C LYS A 10 -1.08 9.56 -10.23
N LEU A 11 -0.73 8.48 -9.53
CA LEU A 11 -0.29 7.20 -10.11
C LEU A 11 -1.45 6.18 -10.20
N GLY A 12 -2.68 6.59 -9.94
CA GLY A 12 -3.89 5.76 -9.96
C GLY A 12 -4.21 5.07 -8.63
N PHE A 13 -3.42 5.26 -7.57
CA PHE A 13 -3.71 4.65 -6.27
C PHE A 13 -4.72 5.47 -5.47
N ILE A 14 -5.90 4.90 -5.27
CA ILE A 14 -6.97 5.45 -4.44
C ILE A 14 -6.76 5.00 -3.00
N LYS A 15 -6.67 5.96 -2.07
CA LYS A 15 -6.57 5.66 -0.64
C LYS A 15 -7.89 5.08 -0.13
N LYS A 16 -7.82 3.98 0.64
CA LYS A 16 -9.00 3.30 1.20
C LYS A 16 -9.12 3.48 2.70
N VAL A 17 -8.03 3.31 3.43
CA VAL A 17 -8.01 3.49 4.89
C VAL A 17 -6.67 4.03 5.35
N GLU A 18 -6.68 4.80 6.44
CA GLU A 18 -5.51 5.11 7.24
C GLU A 18 -5.94 5.20 8.70
N ASN A 19 -5.21 4.52 9.58
CA ASN A 19 -5.40 4.57 11.02
C ASN A 19 -4.06 4.32 11.73
N LYS A 20 -4.09 4.15 13.05
CA LYS A 20 -2.88 3.92 13.86
C LYS A 20 -2.11 2.63 13.51
N HIS A 21 -2.74 1.69 12.80
CA HIS A 21 -2.12 0.42 12.40
C HIS A 21 -1.58 0.43 10.97
N GLY A 22 -1.83 1.48 10.19
CA GLY A 22 -1.39 1.47 8.80
C GLY A 22 -2.20 2.33 7.83
N ALA A 23 -1.98 2.09 6.54
CA ALA A 23 -2.75 2.65 5.44
C ALA A 23 -2.86 1.67 4.28
N ALA A 24 -3.97 1.71 3.56
CA ALA A 24 -4.19 0.91 2.36
C ALA A 24 -4.58 1.78 1.17
N TYR A 25 -4.07 1.42 0.01
CA TYR A 25 -4.35 2.01 -1.28
C TYR A 25 -4.68 0.92 -2.28
N THR A 26 -5.53 1.23 -3.25
CA THR A 26 -5.86 0.33 -4.35
C THR A 26 -5.81 1.05 -5.68
N ARG A 27 -5.35 0.36 -6.72
CA ARG A 27 -5.43 0.79 -8.12
C ARG A 27 -6.03 -0.35 -8.94
N THR A 28 -6.92 -0.05 -9.88
CA THR A 28 -7.36 -1.03 -10.88
C THR A 28 -6.30 -1.10 -11.98
N ASN A 29 -5.89 -2.31 -12.33
CA ASN A 29 -5.14 -2.58 -13.54
C ASN A 29 -6.13 -3.17 -14.56
N ASP A 30 -6.56 -2.34 -15.51
CA ASP A 30 -7.59 -2.70 -16.48
C ASP A 30 -7.06 -3.70 -17.53
N GLU A 31 -5.79 -3.56 -17.93
CA GLU A 31 -5.12 -4.43 -18.91
C GLU A 31 -5.16 -5.90 -18.49
N TYR A 32 -4.89 -6.18 -17.21
CA TYR A 32 -4.87 -7.53 -16.66
C TYR A 32 -6.06 -7.81 -15.72
N SER A 33 -7.07 -6.92 -15.70
CA SER A 33 -8.33 -7.07 -14.95
C SER A 33 -8.16 -7.46 -13.47
N TYR A 34 -7.25 -6.77 -12.75
CA TYR A 34 -7.05 -7.02 -11.31
C TYR A 34 -6.97 -5.74 -10.48
N ILE A 35 -7.24 -5.88 -9.17
CA ILE A 35 -7.07 -4.79 -8.20
C ILE A 35 -5.70 -4.94 -7.53
N HIS A 36 -4.82 -3.98 -7.76
CA HIS A 36 -3.53 -3.84 -7.11
C HIS A 36 -3.70 -3.18 -5.74
N CYS A 37 -3.36 -3.89 -4.67
CA CYS A 37 -3.30 -3.37 -3.30
C CYS A 37 -1.86 -2.97 -2.95
N LEU A 38 -1.71 -1.75 -2.42
CA LEU A 38 -0.51 -1.30 -1.71
C LEU A 38 -0.88 -1.02 -0.26
N VAL A 39 -0.29 -1.76 0.67
CA VAL A 39 -0.63 -1.67 2.09
C VAL A 39 0.62 -1.42 2.92
N ILE A 40 0.46 -0.61 3.95
CA ILE A 40 1.40 -0.45 5.06
C ILE A 40 0.63 -0.90 6.29
N LEU A 41 1.11 -1.92 6.99
CA LEU A 41 0.37 -2.54 8.09
C LEU A 41 1.26 -2.99 9.22
N ARG A 42 0.71 -3.00 10.43
CA ARG A 42 1.33 -3.52 11.64
C ARG A 42 1.19 -5.04 11.70
N LYS A 43 2.28 -5.73 11.98
CA LYS A 43 2.31 -7.15 12.32
C LYS A 43 1.99 -7.36 13.80
N ALA A 44 1.72 -8.61 14.17
CA ALA A 44 1.51 -9.00 15.57
C ALA A 44 2.74 -8.73 16.47
N ASN A 45 3.94 -8.75 15.89
CA ASN A 45 5.18 -8.41 16.58
C ASN A 45 5.48 -6.90 16.56
N GLU A 46 4.46 -6.06 16.37
CA GLU A 46 4.52 -4.59 16.43
C GLU A 46 5.26 -3.89 15.27
N ASP A 47 6.10 -4.63 14.54
CA ASP A 47 6.74 -4.15 13.31
C ASP A 47 5.73 -3.76 12.24
N HIS A 48 6.07 -2.77 11.44
CA HIS A 48 5.27 -2.41 10.27
C HIS A 48 5.94 -2.88 8.99
N ILE A 49 5.14 -3.38 8.06
CA ILE A 49 5.61 -3.84 6.76
C ILE A 49 4.90 -3.11 5.63
N ILE A 50 5.52 -3.15 4.46
CA ILE A 50 4.93 -2.69 3.20
C ILE A 50 4.68 -3.93 2.35
N GLN A 51 3.45 -4.13 1.89
CA GLN A 51 3.10 -5.21 0.97
C GLN A 51 2.43 -4.66 -0.28
N SER A 52 2.64 -5.37 -1.39
CA SER A 52 2.12 -5.03 -2.70
C SER A 52 1.66 -6.30 -3.40
N TYR A 53 0.36 -6.42 -3.64
CA TYR A 53 -0.27 -7.67 -4.05
C TYR A 53 -1.59 -7.46 -4.78
N GLN A 54 -2.09 -8.49 -5.44
CA GLN A 54 -3.42 -8.53 -6.05
C GLN A 54 -4.48 -8.82 -4.97
N ARG A 55 -5.59 -8.05 -4.92
CA ARG A 55 -6.62 -8.13 -3.85
C ARG A 55 -7.27 -9.50 -3.66
N ARG A 56 -7.34 -10.31 -4.71
CA ARG A 56 -7.99 -11.63 -4.70
C ARG A 56 -6.97 -12.73 -4.93
N VAL A 57 -7.31 -13.92 -4.45
CA VAL A 57 -6.58 -15.14 -4.76
C VAL A 57 -6.79 -15.52 -6.23
N ASN A 58 -5.76 -16.09 -6.83
CA ASN A 58 -5.82 -16.70 -8.15
C ASN A 58 -6.54 -18.08 -8.07
N SER A 59 -6.66 -18.76 -9.21
CA SER A 59 -7.28 -20.10 -9.29
C SER A 59 -6.62 -21.15 -8.41
N ASN A 60 -5.37 -20.92 -8.00
CA ASN A 60 -4.59 -21.84 -7.16
C ASN A 60 -4.72 -21.50 -5.67
N GLY A 61 -5.57 -20.53 -5.29
CA GLY A 61 -5.80 -20.15 -3.89
C GLY A 61 -4.78 -19.17 -3.31
N PHE A 62 -3.91 -18.55 -4.12
CA PHE A 62 -2.87 -17.64 -3.65
C PHE A 62 -3.04 -16.21 -4.16
N ASN A 63 -2.65 -15.20 -3.37
CA ASN A 63 -2.53 -13.83 -3.86
C ASN A 63 -1.22 -13.65 -4.63
N ASN A 64 -1.29 -13.09 -5.84
CA ASN A 64 -0.11 -12.76 -6.61
C ASN A 64 0.59 -11.51 -6.03
N VAL A 65 1.92 -11.56 -5.94
CA VAL A 65 2.74 -10.38 -5.63
C VAL A 65 2.75 -9.46 -6.85
N VAL A 66 2.63 -8.16 -6.61
CA VAL A 66 2.70 -7.14 -7.67
C VAL A 66 3.89 -6.24 -7.39
N GLY A 67 4.82 -6.14 -8.34
CA GLY A 67 5.99 -5.29 -8.21
C GLY A 67 5.62 -3.81 -8.05
N LEU A 68 6.46 -3.06 -7.35
CA LEU A 68 6.40 -1.60 -7.31
C LEU A 68 7.56 -1.04 -8.13
N THR A 69 7.27 -0.04 -8.96
CA THR A 69 8.32 0.77 -9.58
C THR A 69 9.15 1.49 -8.52
N TYR A 70 10.32 2.00 -8.92
CA TYR A 70 11.16 2.82 -8.04
C TYR A 70 10.41 4.01 -7.43
N LYS A 71 9.57 4.68 -8.23
CA LYS A 71 8.78 5.84 -7.79
C LYS A 71 7.71 5.44 -6.76
N GLU A 72 7.00 4.36 -7.01
CA GLU A 72 5.98 3.83 -6.08
C GLU A 72 6.63 3.36 -4.78
N THR A 73 7.75 2.66 -4.85
CA THR A 73 8.55 2.23 -3.68
C THR A 73 8.97 3.42 -2.83
N LYS A 74 9.51 4.49 -3.45
CA LYS A 74 9.86 5.73 -2.74
C LYS A 74 8.65 6.38 -2.07
N LEU A 75 7.48 6.35 -2.70
CA LEU A 75 6.26 6.91 -2.11
C LEU A 75 5.74 6.05 -0.96
N ALA A 76 5.77 4.72 -1.08
CA ALA A 76 5.42 3.80 -0.01
C ALA A 76 6.31 4.00 1.22
N LEU A 77 7.64 4.09 1.04
CA LEU A 77 8.59 4.39 2.11
C LEU A 77 8.36 5.77 2.74
N LYS A 78 8.06 6.79 1.93
CA LYS A 78 7.70 8.12 2.45
C LYS A 78 6.43 8.06 3.29
N LYS A 79 5.43 7.30 2.83
CA LYS A 79 4.18 7.15 3.56
C LYS A 79 4.39 6.41 4.87
N TYR A 80 5.16 5.33 4.87
CA TYR A 80 5.56 4.61 6.07
C TYR A 80 6.16 5.57 7.11
N ARG A 81 7.15 6.37 6.70
CA ARG A 81 7.80 7.35 7.60
C ARG A 81 6.85 8.43 8.10
N GLN A 82 5.82 8.80 7.33
CA GLN A 82 4.79 9.74 7.78
C GLN A 82 3.90 9.11 8.84
N LEU A 83 3.48 7.86 8.64
CA LEU A 83 2.65 7.13 9.60
C LEU A 83 3.42 6.87 10.90
N LYS A 84 4.69 6.42 10.81
CA LYS A 84 5.58 6.26 11.98
C LYS A 84 5.65 7.54 12.82
N ARG A 85 5.86 8.71 12.20
CA ARG A 85 5.88 9.99 12.93
C ARG A 85 4.51 10.38 13.49
N LYS A 86 3.46 10.25 12.69
CA LYS A 86 2.10 10.67 13.06
C LYS A 86 1.54 9.85 14.23
N TYR A 87 1.76 8.55 14.21
CA TYR A 87 1.21 7.60 15.17
C TYR A 87 2.22 7.10 16.19
N ARG A 88 3.45 7.61 16.16
CA ARG A 88 4.54 7.27 17.09
C ARG A 88 4.82 5.77 17.14
N TRP A 89 4.93 5.14 15.97
CA TRP A 89 5.34 3.74 15.88
C TRP A 89 6.78 3.61 16.38
N GLU A 90 7.01 2.60 17.22
CA GLU A 90 8.32 2.26 17.76
C GLU A 90 9.32 1.84 16.65
#